data_AF-A0A924ZU99-F1
#
_entry.id   AF-A0A924ZU99-F1
#
_cell.length_a   1.000
_cell.length_b   1.000
_cell.length_c   1.000
_cell.angle_alpha   90.00
_cell.angle_beta   90.00
_cell.angle_gamma   90.00
#
_symmetry.space_group_name_H-M   'P 1'
#
loop_
_entity.id
_entity.type
_entity.pdbx_description
1 polymer ?
#
loop_
_entity_poly.entity_id
_entity_poly.type
_entity_poly.pdbx_seq_one_letter_code
_entity_poly.pdbx_strand_id
1 'polypeptide(L)'
;MNYRHHYHAGNFADVMKHVLLLELLELLGKKDKPFRYIDTHAGAGMYDLALSPAQKSGEYLDGIHRLSQLDASVVRLAPPMIQRYLALVEELREEKSRGWYPGSP
;
A
#
# COMPACT_ATOMS: atom_id res chain seq x y z
N MET A 1 8.37 12.83 18.43
CA MET A 1 7.71 13.35 17.21
C MET A 1 6.20 13.15 17.35
N ASN A 2 5.40 14.15 16.96
CA ASN A 2 3.94 14.11 17.09
C ASN A 2 3.24 13.45 15.90
N TYR A 3 3.90 13.39 14.73
CA TYR A 3 3.37 12.67 13.57
C TYR A 3 3.51 11.16 13.74
N ARG A 4 2.44 10.42 13.50
CA ARG A 4 2.45 8.96 13.43
C ARG A 4 1.71 8.52 12.17
N HIS A 5 2.40 7.77 11.31
CA HIS A 5 1.81 7.34 10.03
C HIS A 5 0.61 6.39 10.20
N HIS A 6 0.43 5.77 11.38
CA HIS A 6 -0.75 4.95 11.70
C HIS A 6 -2.10 5.69 11.55
N TYR A 7 -2.12 7.02 11.64
CA TYR A 7 -3.34 7.81 11.40
C TYR A 7 -3.62 8.02 9.90
N HIS A 8 -2.67 7.77 9.02
CA HIS A 8 -2.75 8.10 7.59
C HIS A 8 -2.56 6.89 6.68
N ALA A 9 -2.18 5.75 7.26
CA ALA A 9 -1.89 4.52 6.54
C ALA A 9 -3.06 4.12 5.65
N GLY A 10 -2.78 3.90 4.36
CA GLY A 10 -3.76 3.42 3.40
C GLY A 10 -4.70 4.50 2.84
N ASN A 11 -4.43 5.77 3.10
CA ASN A 11 -5.15 6.88 2.47
C ASN A 11 -4.84 6.98 0.95
N PHE A 12 -5.48 7.92 0.26
CA PHE A 12 -5.29 8.11 -1.18
C PHE A 12 -3.84 8.45 -1.57
N ALA A 13 -3.10 9.14 -0.70
CA ALA A 13 -1.72 9.53 -0.95
C ALA A 13 -0.79 8.30 -0.89
N ASP A 14 -1.01 7.41 0.08
CA ASP A 14 -0.30 6.14 0.17
C ASP A 14 -0.59 5.25 -1.04
N VAL A 15 -1.85 5.17 -1.47
CA VAL A 15 -2.22 4.43 -2.69
C VAL A 15 -1.42 4.93 -3.90
N MET A 16 -1.41 6.24 -4.15
CA MET A 16 -0.66 6.82 -5.27
C MET A 16 0.84 6.56 -5.14
N LYS A 17 1.39 6.82 -3.94
CA LYS A 17 2.83 6.66 -3.63
C LYS A 17 3.29 5.22 -3.83
N HIS A 18 2.55 4.24 -3.31
CA HIS A 18 2.93 2.83 -3.37
C HIS A 18 2.76 2.23 -4.77
N VAL A 19 1.72 2.61 -5.52
CA VAL A 19 1.60 2.23 -6.94
C VAL A 19 2.81 2.74 -7.74
N LEU A 20 3.19 4.00 -7.55
CA LEU A 20 4.36 4.58 -8.22
C LEU A 20 5.66 3.90 -7.79
N LEU A 21 5.84 3.66 -6.48
CA LEU A 21 7.02 2.98 -5.94
C LEU A 21 7.19 1.59 -6.56
N LEU A 22 6.13 0.78 -6.60
CA LEU A 22 6.18 -0.57 -7.15
C LEU A 22 6.53 -0.56 -8.64
N GLU A 23 5.96 0.36 -9.43
CA GLU A 23 6.31 0.48 -10.84
C GLU A 23 7.77 0.92 -11.04
N LEU A 24 8.27 1.84 -10.21
CA LEU A 24 9.68 2.25 -10.25
C LEU A 24 10.62 1.08 -9.93
N LEU A 25 10.31 0.28 -8.91
CA LEU A 25 11.11 -0.88 -8.53
C LEU A 25 11.10 -1.95 -9.63
N GLU A 26 9.95 -2.23 -10.23
CA GLU A 26 9.83 -3.14 -11.38
C GLU A 26 10.69 -2.67 -12.56
N LEU A 27 10.61 -1.38 -12.90
CA LEU A 27 11.36 -0.79 -14.02
C LEU A 27 12.86 -0.79 -13.78
N LEU A 28 13.31 -0.50 -12.55
CA LEU A 28 14.72 -0.59 -12.17
C LEU A 28 15.23 -2.04 -12.25
N GLY A 29 14.38 -3.01 -11.88
CA GLY A 29 14.67 -4.44 -11.92
C GLY A 29 14.78 -5.04 -13.33
N LYS A 30 14.31 -4.35 -14.38
CA LYS A 30 14.46 -4.83 -15.78
C LYS A 30 15.91 -4.88 -16.25
N LYS A 31 16.81 -4.14 -15.60
CA LYS A 31 18.23 -4.17 -15.89
C LYS A 31 18.88 -5.25 -15.04
N ASP A 32 19.71 -6.09 -15.65
CA ASP A 32 20.57 -7.05 -14.95
C ASP A 32 21.75 -6.34 -14.26
N LYS A 33 21.43 -5.42 -13.36
CA LYS A 33 22.35 -4.73 -12.46
C LYS A 33 21.66 -4.48 -11.12
N PRO A 34 22.30 -4.78 -9.99
CA PRO A 34 21.71 -4.54 -8.68
C PRO A 34 21.46 -3.04 -8.46
N PHE A 35 20.40 -2.72 -7.73
CA PHE A 35 20.11 -1.37 -7.23
C PHE A 35 19.89 -1.40 -5.72
N ARG A 36 20.00 -0.22 -5.09
CA ARG A 36 19.72 -0.04 -3.66
C ARG A 36 18.44 0.75 -3.49
N TYR A 37 17.55 0.25 -2.65
CA TYR A 37 16.39 0.97 -2.17
C TYR A 37 16.72 1.60 -0.81
N ILE A 38 16.61 2.92 -0.71
CA ILE A 38 16.86 3.66 0.53
C ILE A 38 15.58 4.41 0.88
N ASP A 39 14.87 3.92 1.91
CA ASP A 39 13.72 4.61 2.47
C ASP A 39 14.15 5.44 3.69
N THR A 40 14.23 6.75 3.50
CA THR A 40 14.67 7.68 4.54
C THR A 40 13.68 7.82 5.69
N HIS A 41 12.40 7.49 5.46
CA HIS A 41 11.31 7.65 6.42
C HIS A 41 10.37 6.43 6.37
N ALA A 42 10.97 5.24 6.52
CA ALA A 42 10.33 3.92 6.37
C ALA A 42 9.10 3.66 7.26
N GLY A 43 8.95 4.39 8.36
CA GLY A 43 7.87 4.17 9.31
C GLY A 43 7.93 2.78 9.95
N ALA A 44 6.78 2.14 10.16
CA ALA A 44 6.67 0.85 10.85
C ALA A 44 6.72 -0.38 9.93
N GLY A 45 6.85 -0.20 8.61
CA GLY A 45 6.78 -1.28 7.62
C GLY A 45 5.33 -1.69 7.31
N MET A 46 4.54 -2.09 8.31
CA MET A 46 3.14 -2.48 8.13
C MET A 46 2.24 -1.85 9.19
N TYR A 47 0.95 -1.70 8.88
CA TYR A 47 -0.02 -1.02 9.73
C TYR A 47 -1.31 -1.83 9.84
N ASP A 48 -1.77 -2.07 11.07
CA ASP A 48 -3.10 -2.65 11.32
C ASP A 48 -4.15 -1.52 11.37
N LEU A 49 -4.96 -1.44 10.31
CA LEU A 49 -6.02 -0.45 10.15
C LEU A 49 -7.20 -0.69 11.09
N ALA A 50 -7.31 -1.86 11.76
CA ALA A 50 -8.33 -2.11 12.77
C ALA A 50 -8.03 -1.40 14.11
N LEU A 51 -6.80 -0.90 14.30
CA LEU A 51 -6.41 -0.22 15.54
C LEU A 51 -6.94 1.22 15.62
N SER A 52 -7.12 1.68 16.87
CA SER A 52 -7.70 2.99 17.19
C SER A 52 -7.14 4.18 16.40
N PRO A 53 -5.82 4.32 16.12
CA PRO A 53 -5.33 5.44 15.33
C PRO A 53 -5.94 5.55 13.93
N ALA A 54 -5.96 4.46 13.17
CA ALA A 54 -6.52 4.44 11.82
C ALA A 54 -8.05 4.58 11.83
N GLN A 55 -8.72 4.00 12.83
CA GLN A 55 -10.17 4.15 13.03
C GLN A 55 -10.57 5.59 13.39
N LYS A 56 -9.71 6.32 14.13
CA LYS A 56 -9.99 7.71 14.54
C LYS A 56 -9.95 8.68 13.37
N SER A 57 -9.03 8.49 12.43
CA SER A 57 -8.93 9.36 11.24
C SER A 57 -9.84 8.90 10.12
N GLY A 58 -9.98 7.59 9.91
CA GLY A 58 -10.78 7.00 8.84
C GLY A 58 -10.22 7.22 7.43
N GLU A 59 -9.01 7.78 7.26
CA GLU A 59 -8.50 8.18 5.93
C GLU A 59 -8.35 6.98 4.96
N TYR A 60 -8.11 5.78 5.49
CA TYR A 60 -8.01 4.56 4.69
C TYR A 60 -9.32 4.19 3.99
N LEU A 61 -10.47 4.68 4.50
CA LEU A 61 -11.79 4.45 3.91
C LEU A 61 -11.86 5.06 2.51
N ASP A 62 -11.27 6.23 2.32
CA ASP A 62 -11.22 6.92 1.03
C ASP A 62 -10.02 6.53 0.15
N GLY A 63 -9.13 5.67 0.66
CA GLY A 63 -7.99 5.12 -0.06
C GLY A 63 -8.15 3.63 -0.37
N ILE A 64 -7.34 2.81 0.30
CA ILE A 64 -7.25 1.37 0.01
C ILE A 64 -8.58 0.64 0.20
N HIS A 65 -9.41 1.03 1.17
CA HIS A 65 -10.69 0.37 1.40
C HIS A 65 -11.59 0.45 0.16
N ARG A 66 -11.73 1.64 -0.45
CA ARG A 66 -12.50 1.83 -1.69
C ARG A 66 -12.00 0.95 -2.83
N LEU A 67 -10.67 0.79 -2.97
CA LEU A 67 -10.11 -0.06 -4.02
C LEU A 67 -10.37 -1.55 -3.76
N SER A 68 -10.34 -1.99 -2.50
CA SER A 68 -10.65 -3.37 -2.13
C SER A 68 -12.14 -3.74 -2.27
N GLN A 69 -13.03 -2.76 -2.40
CA GLN A 69 -14.45 -2.99 -2.70
C GLN A 69 -14.74 -3.07 -4.21
N LEU A 70 -13.75 -2.85 -5.08
CA LEU A 70 -13.95 -2.93 -6.53
C LEU A 70 -14.24 -4.37 -6.96
N ASP A 71 -15.16 -4.52 -7.91
CA ASP A 71 -15.41 -5.81 -8.54
C ASP A 71 -14.15 -6.34 -9.22
N ALA A 72 -13.95 -7.66 -9.15
CA ALA A 72 -12.81 -8.31 -9.80
C ALA A 72 -12.75 -8.04 -11.32
N SER A 73 -13.90 -7.79 -11.98
CA SER A 73 -13.95 -7.38 -13.39
C SER A 73 -13.34 -6.01 -13.62
N VAL A 74 -13.53 -5.07 -12.71
CA VAL A 74 -12.94 -3.73 -12.77
C VAL A 74 -11.44 -3.82 -12.51
N VAL A 75 -11.02 -4.59 -11.50
CA VAL A 75 -9.60 -4.79 -11.18
C VAL A 75 -8.85 -5.39 -12.36
N ARG A 76 -9.43 -6.37 -13.08
CA ARG A 76 -8.82 -6.98 -14.28
C ARG A 76 -8.59 -5.99 -15.42
N LEU A 77 -9.37 -4.92 -15.50
CA LEU A 77 -9.22 -3.87 -16.52
C LEU A 77 -8.30 -2.72 -16.08
N ALA A 78 -7.86 -2.70 -14.82
CA ALA A 78 -6.96 -1.67 -14.32
C ALA A 78 -5.55 -1.81 -14.94
N PRO A 79 -4.75 -0.73 -15.02
CA PRO A 79 -3.35 -0.80 -15.40
C PRO A 79 -2.56 -1.86 -14.60
N PRO A 80 -1.57 -2.57 -15.19
CA PRO A 80 -0.83 -3.64 -14.51
C PRO A 80 -0.19 -3.24 -13.17
N MET A 81 0.31 -2.00 -13.06
CA MET A 81 0.89 -1.46 -11.83
C MET A 81 -0.13 -1.42 -10.67
N ILE A 82 -1.39 -1.13 -10.97
CA ILE A 82 -2.47 -1.07 -9.98
C ILE A 82 -2.88 -2.50 -9.58
N GLN A 83 -2.97 -3.41 -10.55
CA GLN A 83 -3.27 -4.82 -10.26
C GLN A 83 -2.23 -5.42 -9.32
N ARG A 84 -0.94 -5.17 -9.58
CA ARG A 84 0.17 -5.65 -8.74
C ARG A 84 0.12 -5.07 -7.33
N TYR A 85 -0.14 -3.76 -7.21
CA TYR A 85 -0.32 -3.12 -5.91
C TYR A 85 -1.45 -3.77 -5.10
N LEU A 86 -2.62 -3.96 -5.71
CA LEU A 86 -3.76 -4.57 -5.03
C LEU A 86 -3.49 -6.02 -4.66
N ALA A 87 -2.81 -6.79 -5.52
CA ALA A 87 -2.42 -8.17 -5.23
C ALA A 87 -1.51 -8.26 -3.99
N LEU A 88 -0.50 -7.39 -3.88
CA LEU A 88 0.41 -7.36 -2.72
C LEU A 88 -0.30 -6.97 -1.41
N VAL A 89 -1.28 -6.05 -1.49
CA VAL A 89 -2.10 -5.70 -0.32
C VAL A 89 -2.95 -6.89 0.12
N GLU A 90 -3.58 -7.60 -0.81
CA GLU A 90 -4.39 -8.78 -0.48
C GLU A 90 -3.53 -9.95 0.00
N GLU A 91 -2.34 -10.18 -0.57
CA GLU A 91 -1.38 -11.19 -0.09
C GLU A 91 -1.03 -10.97 1.39
N LEU A 92 -0.74 -9.72 1.79
CA LEU A 92 -0.50 -9.41 3.19
C LEU A 92 -1.73 -9.68 4.08
N ARG A 93 -2.92 -9.37 3.57
CA ARG A 93 -4.17 -9.57 4.31
C ARG A 93 -4.52 -11.04 4.48
N GLU A 94 -4.17 -11.88 3.51
CA GLU A 94 -4.27 -13.33 3.59
C GLU A 94 -3.28 -13.89 4.62
N GLU A 95 -2.05 -13.37 4.68
CA GLU A 95 -1.04 -13.81 5.65
C GLU A 95 -1.35 -13.39 7.09
N LYS A 96 -1.83 -12.16 7.29
CA LYS A 96 -2.03 -11.58 8.63
C LYS A 96 -3.51 -11.54 9.02
N SER A 97 -4.25 -10.60 8.45
CA SER A 97 -5.70 -10.43 8.56
C SER A 97 -6.17 -9.28 7.67
N ARG A 98 -7.48 -9.16 7.44
CA ARG A 98 -8.09 -8.11 6.61
C ARG A 98 -7.77 -6.66 7.01
N GLY A 99 -7.36 -6.42 8.25
CA GLY A 99 -7.03 -5.09 8.75
C GLY A 99 -5.66 -4.58 8.29
N TRP A 100 -4.78 -5.44 7.79
CA TRP A 100 -3.40 -5.05 7.52
C TRP A 100 -3.22 -4.26 6.21
N TYR A 101 -2.27 -3.34 6.24
CA TYR A 101 -1.83 -2.51 5.12
C TYR A 101 -0.29 -2.44 5.05
N PRO A 102 0.32 -2.70 3.88
CA PRO A 102 1.76 -2.57 3.71
C PRO A 102 2.17 -1.10 3.58
N GLY A 103 3.25 -0.72 4.25
CA GLY A 103 4.00 0.50 4.01
C GLY A 103 4.95 0.33 2.81
N SER A 104 5.88 1.28 2.66
CA SER A 104 6.87 1.26 1.59
C SER A 104 8.02 0.24 1.74
N PRO A 105 8.49 -0.13 2.95
CA PRO A 105 9.43 -1.24 3.16
C PRO A 105 8.75 -2.60 3.12
#